data_AF-A0A954HUM1-F1
#
_entry.id   AF-A0A954HUM1-F1
#
_cell.length_a   1.000
_cell.length_b   1.000
_cell.length_c   1.000
_cell.angle_alpha   90.00
_cell.angle_beta   90.00
_cell.angle_gamma   90.00
#
_symmetry.space_group_name_H-M   'P 1'
#
loop_
_entity.id
_entity.type
_entity.pdbx_description
1 polymer ?
#
loop_
_entity_poly.entity_id
_entity_poly.type
_entity_poly.pdbx_seq_one_letter_code
_entity_poly.pdbx_strand_id
1 'polypeptide(L)'
;MKPLVRSDRRIGPADAPLRRGVAAVEFAVCLPVMLLITFGAIEAANGIYLKQILTQAAYEGARVASTVGATQSEAEAFSQLILDSRSIQNATINITPTINANTPSGTEVTVIVTAPSNSNAFAPLWYFRDAQVRAQIVMVRN
;
A
#
# COMPACT_ATOMS: atom_id res chain seq x y z
N MET A 1 43.88 -28.82 77.62
CA MET A 1 43.34 -29.85 76.69
C MET A 1 41.83 -29.68 76.65
N LYS A 2 41.09 -29.25 75.62
CA LYS A 2 41.27 -28.77 74.24
C LYS A 2 39.90 -28.07 73.94
N PRO A 3 39.83 -26.87 73.33
CA PRO A 3 38.55 -26.19 73.12
C PRO A 3 37.76 -26.81 71.96
N LEU A 4 36.45 -26.98 72.13
CA LEU A 4 35.54 -27.40 71.05
C LEU A 4 35.11 -26.17 70.25
N VAL A 5 35.73 -25.99 69.09
CA VAL A 5 35.37 -25.05 68.04
C VAL A 5 33.96 -25.37 67.56
N ARG A 6 33.00 -24.46 67.79
CA ARG A 6 31.69 -24.52 67.10
C ARG A 6 31.89 -23.97 65.69
N SER A 7 31.81 -24.88 64.73
CA SER A 7 31.83 -24.61 63.29
C SER A 7 30.64 -23.73 62.89
N ASP A 8 30.95 -22.49 62.52
CA ASP A 8 30.06 -21.55 61.83
C ASP A 8 29.67 -22.12 60.45
N ARG A 9 28.46 -22.69 60.34
CA ARG A 9 27.94 -23.13 59.04
C ARG A 9 27.33 -21.93 58.32
N ARG A 10 28.16 -21.16 57.61
CA ARG A 10 27.69 -20.21 56.59
C ARG A 10 27.20 -21.02 55.39
N ILE A 11 25.88 -21.17 55.27
CA ILE A 11 25.26 -21.62 54.02
C ILE A 11 25.20 -20.37 53.12
N GLY A 12 26.03 -20.36 52.08
CA GLY A 12 26.08 -19.27 51.09
C GLY A 12 24.75 -19.10 50.34
N PRO A 13 24.56 -17.97 49.63
CA PRO A 13 23.34 -17.72 48.88
C PRO A 13 23.15 -18.82 47.82
N ALA A 14 21.96 -19.42 47.79
CA ALA A 14 21.59 -20.34 46.74
C ALA A 14 21.55 -19.58 45.41
N ASP A 15 22.39 -19.98 44.45
CA ASP A 15 22.32 -19.51 43.07
C ASP A 15 20.97 -19.91 42.47
N ALA A 16 20.02 -18.98 42.49
CA ALA A 16 18.75 -19.15 41.78
C ALA A 16 19.04 -19.19 40.27
N PRO A 17 18.57 -20.20 39.53
CA PRO A 17 18.85 -20.32 38.11
C PRO A 17 18.27 -19.10 37.36
N LEU A 18 19.12 -18.45 36.58
CA LEU A 18 18.79 -17.29 35.75
C LEU A 18 17.72 -17.67 34.69
N ARG A 19 16.44 -17.44 35.01
CA ARG A 19 15.28 -17.58 34.09
C ARG A 19 15.21 -16.46 33.03
N ARG A 20 16.34 -15.91 32.59
CA ARG A 20 16.40 -14.66 31.80
C ARG A 20 16.16 -14.82 30.29
N GLY A 21 16.02 -16.04 29.78
CA GLY A 21 15.87 -16.30 28.34
C GLY A 21 14.47 -16.64 27.85
N VAL A 22 13.54 -17.02 28.73
CA VAL A 22 12.25 -17.61 28.31
C VAL A 22 11.39 -16.61 27.51
N ALA A 23 11.28 -15.37 27.98
CA ALA A 23 10.55 -14.32 27.27
C ALA A 23 11.15 -14.00 25.90
N ALA A 24 12.47 -14.09 25.75
CA ALA A 24 13.13 -13.88 24.45
C ALA A 24 12.82 -15.01 23.46
N VAL A 25 12.71 -16.26 23.94
CA VAL A 25 12.35 -17.42 23.11
C VAL A 25 10.87 -17.36 22.70
N GLU A 26 9.97 -17.02 23.61
CA GLU A 26 8.55 -16.83 23.29
C GLU A 26 8.37 -15.73 22.24
N PHE A 27 9.07 -14.59 22.41
CA PHE A 27 9.04 -13.51 21.43
C PHE A 27 9.61 -13.94 20.07
N ALA A 28 10.72 -14.69 20.04
CA ALA A 28 11.31 -15.18 18.79
C ALA A 28 10.35 -16.09 17.99
N VAL A 29 9.48 -16.84 18.67
CA VAL A 29 8.48 -17.70 18.02
C VAL A 29 7.26 -16.89 17.56
N CYS A 30 6.82 -15.89 18.34
CA CYS A 30 5.67 -15.05 17.98
C CYS A 30 5.98 -14.01 16.90
N LEU A 31 7.21 -13.50 16.87
CA LEU A 31 7.63 -12.38 16.01
C LEU A 31 7.40 -12.65 14.50
N PRO A 32 7.73 -13.83 13.93
CA PRO A 32 7.46 -14.10 12.52
C PRO A 32 5.98 -13.94 12.14
N VAL A 33 5.07 -14.42 12.97
CA VAL A 33 3.62 -14.32 12.71
C VAL A 33 3.15 -12.88 12.83
N MET A 34 3.61 -12.14 13.85
CA MET A 34 3.29 -10.73 13.99
C MET A 34 3.77 -9.90 12.80
N LEU A 35 5.02 -10.12 12.35
CA LEU A 35 5.56 -9.41 11.19
C LEU A 35 4.79 -9.73 9.91
N LEU A 36 4.41 -10.99 9.69
CA LEU A 36 3.59 -11.36 8.52
C LEU A 36 2.25 -10.64 8.52
N ILE A 37 1.56 -10.55 9.66
CA ILE A 37 0.28 -9.84 9.77
C ILE A 37 0.48 -8.34 9.58
N THR A 38 1.49 -7.75 10.22
CA THR A 38 1.77 -6.31 10.10
C THR A 38 2.13 -5.90 8.67
N PHE A 39 3.09 -6.58 8.03
CA PHE A 39 3.45 -6.27 6.65
C PHE A 39 2.34 -6.62 5.66
N GLY A 40 1.60 -7.70 5.91
CA GLY A 40 0.42 -8.05 5.11
C GLY A 40 -0.66 -6.96 5.18
N ALA A 41 -0.92 -6.40 6.36
CA ALA A 41 -1.86 -5.31 6.54
C ALA A 41 -1.38 -4.01 5.87
N ILE A 42 -0.10 -3.67 6.00
CA ILE A 42 0.50 -2.50 5.32
C ILE A 42 0.36 -2.63 3.81
N GLU A 43 0.70 -3.78 3.25
CA GLU A 43 0.64 -4.00 1.80
C GLU A 43 -0.81 -4.00 1.29
N ALA A 44 -1.75 -4.57 2.05
CA ALA A 44 -3.17 -4.50 1.72
C ALA A 44 -3.70 -3.06 1.72
N ALA A 45 -3.34 -2.26 2.74
CA ALA A 45 -3.70 -0.85 2.81
C ALA A 45 -3.12 -0.07 1.63
N ASN A 46 -1.89 -0.37 1.24
CA ASN A 46 -1.23 0.24 0.09
C ASN A 46 -1.93 -0.12 -1.25
N GLY A 47 -2.35 -1.37 -1.43
CA GLY A 47 -3.13 -1.78 -2.60
C GLY A 47 -4.49 -1.06 -2.70
N ILE A 48 -5.18 -0.89 -1.57
CA ILE A 48 -6.43 -0.12 -1.50
C ILE A 48 -6.17 1.35 -1.84
N TYR A 49 -5.11 1.92 -1.27
CA TYR A 49 -4.70 3.30 -1.53
C TYR A 49 -4.45 3.52 -3.03
N LEU A 50 -3.65 2.65 -3.68
CA LEU A 50 -3.40 2.71 -5.11
C LEU A 50 -4.69 2.70 -5.92
N LYS A 51 -5.60 1.77 -5.64
CA LYS A 51 -6.90 1.69 -6.34
C LYS A 51 -7.72 2.97 -6.17
N GLN A 52 -7.72 3.56 -4.97
CA GLN A 52 -8.43 4.80 -4.70
C GLN A 52 -7.86 5.96 -5.53
N ILE A 53 -6.53 6.05 -5.62
CA ILE A 53 -5.86 7.08 -6.43
C ILE A 53 -6.20 6.93 -7.91
N LEU A 54 -6.10 5.72 -8.46
CA LEU A 54 -6.44 5.49 -9.87
C LEU A 54 -7.90 5.82 -10.17
N THR A 55 -8.81 5.51 -9.24
CA THR A 55 -10.23 5.85 -9.35
C THR A 55 -10.44 7.36 -9.36
N GLN A 56 -9.77 8.08 -8.47
CA GLN A 56 -9.83 9.54 -8.41
C GLN A 56 -9.27 10.18 -9.69
N ALA A 57 -8.13 9.69 -10.19
CA ALA A 57 -7.54 10.17 -11.43
C ALA A 57 -8.47 9.93 -12.63
N ALA A 58 -9.04 8.72 -12.74
CA ALA A 58 -10.01 8.38 -13.79
C ALA A 58 -11.27 9.25 -13.71
N TYR A 59 -11.74 9.56 -12.49
CA TYR A 59 -12.92 10.39 -12.28
C TYR A 59 -12.70 11.83 -12.72
N GLU A 60 -11.60 12.46 -12.30
CA GLU A 60 -11.28 13.84 -12.71
C GLU A 60 -11.01 13.93 -14.21
N GLY A 61 -10.31 12.94 -14.78
CA GLY A 61 -10.14 12.82 -16.23
C GLY A 61 -11.46 12.73 -16.97
N ALA A 62 -12.37 11.86 -16.52
CA ALA A 62 -13.69 11.68 -17.12
C ALA A 62 -14.55 12.95 -16.99
N ARG A 63 -14.45 13.67 -15.88
CA ARG A 63 -15.15 14.93 -15.63
C ARG A 63 -14.70 16.05 -16.57
N VAL A 64 -13.39 16.16 -16.80
CA VAL A 64 -12.85 17.11 -17.79
C VAL A 64 -13.27 16.67 -19.19
N ALA A 65 -13.13 15.39 -19.50
CA ALA A 65 -13.50 14.82 -20.80
C ALA A 65 -14.99 14.98 -21.14
N SER A 66 -15.88 14.97 -20.15
CA SER A 66 -17.33 15.17 -20.33
C SER A 66 -17.72 16.65 -20.46
N THR A 67 -16.76 17.57 -20.33
CA THR A 67 -16.99 19.00 -20.54
C THR A 67 -16.98 19.34 -22.04
N VAL A 68 -17.92 20.19 -22.47
CA VAL A 68 -17.98 20.71 -23.85
C VAL A 68 -16.75 21.55 -24.14
N GLY A 69 -16.15 21.36 -25.32
CA GLY A 69 -14.94 22.07 -25.73
C GLY A 69 -13.64 21.50 -25.17
N ALA A 70 -13.70 20.63 -24.15
CA ALA A 70 -12.51 19.98 -23.62
C ALA A 70 -11.90 18.96 -24.59
N THR A 71 -10.58 18.87 -24.56
CA THR A 71 -9.78 17.98 -25.42
C THR A 71 -9.28 16.77 -24.65
N GLN A 72 -8.82 15.74 -25.38
CA GLN A 72 -8.25 14.56 -24.76
C GLN A 72 -7.00 14.88 -23.94
N SER A 73 -6.16 15.77 -24.46
CA SER A 73 -4.92 16.19 -23.78
C SER A 73 -5.20 16.89 -22.45
N GLU A 74 -6.25 17.69 -22.34
CA GLU A 74 -6.64 18.31 -21.08
C GLU A 74 -7.09 17.26 -20.05
N ALA A 75 -7.93 16.31 -20.46
CA ALA A 75 -8.38 15.22 -19.58
C ALA A 75 -7.22 14.33 -19.11
N GLU A 76 -6.27 14.03 -19.99
CA GLU A 76 -5.05 13.31 -19.65
C GLU A 76 -4.18 14.11 -18.69
N ALA A 77 -3.99 15.41 -18.91
CA ALA A 77 -3.19 16.28 -18.05
C ALA A 77 -3.75 16.37 -16.63
N PHE A 78 -5.07 16.50 -16.47
CA PHE A 78 -5.71 16.47 -15.14
C PHE A 78 -5.58 15.11 -14.46
N SER A 79 -5.75 14.01 -15.21
CA SER A 79 -5.53 12.66 -14.67
C SER A 79 -4.09 12.48 -14.19
N GLN A 80 -3.12 12.93 -15.00
CA GLN A 80 -1.70 12.85 -14.70
C GLN A 80 -1.33 13.69 -13.49
N LEU A 81 -1.89 14.90 -13.34
CA LEU A 81 -1.69 15.74 -12.17
C LEU A 81 -2.07 15.04 -10.87
N ILE A 82 -3.19 14.31 -10.85
CA ILE A 82 -3.60 13.52 -9.68
C ILE A 82 -2.58 12.40 -9.40
N LEU A 83 -2.13 11.69 -10.44
CA LEU A 83 -1.15 10.60 -10.31
C LEU A 83 0.20 11.11 -9.79
N ASP A 84 0.70 12.22 -10.34
CA ASP A 84 1.96 12.86 -9.95
C ASP A 84 1.91 13.37 -8.51
N SER A 85 0.79 14.00 -8.12
CA SER A 85 0.58 14.49 -6.74
C SER A 85 0.66 13.40 -5.67
N ARG A 86 0.46 12.14 -6.08
CA ARG A 86 0.47 10.96 -5.22
C ARG A 86 1.66 10.04 -5.53
N SER A 87 2.57 10.49 -6.39
CA SER A 87 3.79 9.78 -6.78
C SER A 87 3.53 8.36 -7.32
N ILE A 88 2.43 8.18 -8.07
CA ILE A 88 2.13 6.89 -8.71
C ILE A 88 3.08 6.68 -9.88
N GLN A 89 3.77 5.54 -9.89
CA GLN A 89 4.76 5.19 -10.90
C GLN A 89 4.16 4.32 -12.00
N ASN A 90 4.60 4.56 -13.24
CA ASN A 90 4.27 3.74 -14.43
C ASN A 90 2.76 3.59 -14.67
N ALA A 91 1.97 4.62 -14.35
CA ALA A 91 0.55 4.61 -14.65
C ALA A 91 0.29 4.91 -16.14
N THR A 92 -0.73 4.26 -16.69
CA THR A 92 -1.21 4.45 -18.06
C THR A 92 -2.65 4.91 -18.02
N ILE A 93 -2.93 6.01 -18.74
CA ILE A 93 -4.28 6.57 -18.92
C ILE A 93 -4.74 6.22 -20.33
N ASN A 94 -5.96 5.69 -20.46
CA ASN A 94 -6.58 5.41 -21.75
C ASN A 94 -7.99 5.98 -21.78
N ILE A 95 -8.25 6.88 -22.72
CA ILE A 95 -9.55 7.53 -22.91
C ILE A 95 -10.19 7.01 -24.19
N THR A 96 -11.46 6.65 -24.14
CA THR A 96 -12.19 6.11 -25.30
C THR A 96 -13.63 6.61 -25.28
N PRO A 97 -14.18 7.12 -26.39
CA PRO A 97 -13.52 7.37 -27.69
C PRO A 97 -12.55 8.55 -27.62
N THR A 98 -11.76 8.75 -28.69
CA THR A 98 -10.92 9.94 -28.84
C THR A 98 -11.80 11.18 -28.84
N ILE A 99 -11.51 12.12 -27.94
CA ILE A 99 -12.27 13.35 -27.77
C ILE A 99 -11.50 14.57 -28.27
N ASN A 100 -12.24 15.52 -28.83
CA ASN A 100 -11.75 16.84 -29.23
C ASN A 100 -12.79 17.91 -28.87
N ALA A 101 -12.46 19.18 -29.13
CA ALA A 101 -13.32 20.31 -28.80
C ALA A 101 -14.70 20.28 -29.49
N ASN A 102 -14.82 19.56 -30.62
CA ASN A 102 -16.04 19.48 -31.43
C ASN A 102 -16.85 18.20 -31.18
N THR A 103 -16.43 17.37 -30.22
CA THR A 103 -17.11 16.11 -29.94
C THR A 103 -18.52 16.39 -29.41
N PRO A 104 -19.58 15.78 -29.98
CA PRO A 104 -20.95 16.09 -29.60
C PRO A 104 -21.27 15.80 -28.13
N SER A 105 -22.14 16.61 -27.54
CA SER A 105 -22.85 16.25 -26.31
C SER A 105 -23.65 14.96 -26.50
N GLY A 106 -23.78 14.18 -25.43
CA GLY A 106 -24.34 12.83 -25.43
C GLY A 106 -23.32 11.71 -25.70
N THR A 107 -22.07 12.04 -26.03
CA THR A 107 -21.02 11.02 -26.22
C THR A 107 -20.61 10.42 -24.87
N GLU A 108 -20.69 9.10 -24.71
CA GLU A 108 -20.13 8.39 -23.57
C GLU A 108 -18.60 8.35 -23.66
N VAL A 109 -17.93 8.91 -22.66
CA VAL A 109 -16.48 8.87 -22.52
C VAL A 109 -16.10 7.93 -21.38
N THR A 110 -15.25 6.97 -21.70
CA THR A 110 -14.66 6.02 -20.76
C THR A 110 -13.21 6.39 -20.51
N VAL A 111 -12.84 6.60 -19.25
CA VAL A 111 -11.46 6.81 -18.82
C VAL A 111 -11.02 5.61 -18.00
N ILE A 112 -9.95 4.95 -18.44
CA ILE A 112 -9.32 3.82 -17.77
C ILE A 112 -7.94 4.25 -17.32
N VAL A 113 -7.65 4.10 -16.04
CA VAL A 113 -6.32 4.34 -15.49
C VAL A 113 -5.80 3.04 -14.89
N THR A 114 -4.62 2.63 -15.31
CA THR A 114 -3.97 1.38 -14.88
C THR A 114 -2.59 1.69 -14.33
N ALA A 115 -2.19 1.04 -13.24
CA ALA A 115 -0.81 1.11 -12.76
C ALA A 115 -0.34 -0.25 -12.24
N PRO A 116 0.95 -0.59 -12.41
CA PRO A 116 1.48 -1.84 -11.93
C PRO A 116 1.72 -1.78 -10.42
N SER A 117 1.26 -2.80 -9.69
CA SER A 117 1.45 -2.89 -8.24
C SER A 117 2.92 -3.00 -7.85
N ASN A 118 3.76 -3.64 -8.66
CA ASN A 118 5.17 -3.86 -8.33
C ASN A 118 5.99 -2.56 -8.15
N SER A 119 5.65 -1.51 -8.90
CA SER A 119 6.32 -0.20 -8.86
C SER A 119 5.74 0.69 -7.76
N ASN A 120 4.58 0.32 -7.22
CA ASN A 120 3.83 1.12 -6.25
C ASN A 120 3.64 0.36 -4.92
N ALA A 121 4.27 -0.80 -4.75
CA ALA A 121 4.23 -1.65 -3.56
C ALA A 121 5.16 -1.11 -2.47
N PHE A 122 4.81 -1.34 -1.20
CA PHE A 122 5.64 -0.92 -0.07
C PHE A 122 6.72 -1.95 0.25
N ALA A 123 6.35 -3.23 0.27
CA ALA A 123 7.26 -4.31 0.52
C ALA A 123 7.52 -5.13 -0.75
N PRO A 124 8.73 -5.66 -0.96
CA PRO A 124 9.04 -6.58 -2.06
C PRO A 124 8.47 -7.97 -1.78
N LEU A 125 7.21 -8.04 -1.31
CA LEU A 125 6.50 -9.28 -1.12
C LEU A 125 6.18 -9.85 -2.50
N TRP A 126 6.65 -11.06 -2.75
CA TRP A 126 6.50 -11.83 -3.99
C TRP A 126 5.05 -11.99 -4.44
N TYR A 127 4.06 -11.80 -3.55
CA TYR A 127 2.64 -12.04 -3.78
C TYR A 127 1.98 -11.06 -4.76
N PHE A 128 2.46 -9.81 -4.87
CA PHE A 128 1.87 -8.79 -5.76
C PHE A 128 2.70 -8.51 -7.03
N ARG A 129 3.62 -9.41 -7.37
CA ARG A 129 4.39 -9.29 -8.61
C ARG A 129 3.45 -9.28 -9.81
N ASP A 130 3.62 -8.28 -10.67
CA ASP A 130 2.96 -8.10 -11.97
C ASP A 130 1.43 -7.91 -11.95
N ALA A 131 0.83 -7.73 -10.76
CA ALA A 131 -0.58 -7.33 -10.67
C ALA A 131 -0.77 -5.92 -11.25
N GLN A 132 -1.73 -5.76 -12.15
CA GLN A 132 -2.15 -4.46 -12.68
C GLN A 132 -3.39 -4.01 -11.92
N VAL A 133 -3.31 -2.87 -11.24
CA VAL A 133 -4.49 -2.24 -10.64
C VAL A 133 -5.12 -1.35 -11.68
N ARG A 134 -6.41 -1.54 -11.93
CA ARG A 134 -7.18 -0.78 -12.92
C ARG A 134 -8.38 -0.12 -12.26
N ALA A 135 -8.63 1.11 -12.64
CA ALA A 135 -9.87 1.83 -12.38
C ALA A 135 -10.49 2.30 -13.70
N GLN A 136 -11.83 2.33 -13.76
CA GLN A 136 -12.56 2.78 -14.94
C GLN A 136 -13.73 3.64 -14.50
N ILE A 137 -13.90 4.77 -15.18
CA ILE A 137 -15.03 5.68 -15.01
C ILE A 137 -15.64 5.95 -16.39
N VAL A 138 -16.96 5.99 -16.45
CA VAL A 138 -17.72 6.35 -17.65
C VAL A 138 -18.58 7.56 -17.32
N MET A 139 -18.54 8.58 -18.18
CA MET A 139 -19.36 9.77 -18.07
C MET A 139 -19.91 10.15 -19.45
N VAL A 140 -21.16 10.63 -19.48
CA VAL A 140 -21.74 11.20 -20.70
C VAL A 140 -21.31 12.65 -20.78
N ARG A 141 -20.84 13.07 -21.96
CA ARG A 141 -20.55 14.48 -22.25
C ARG A 141 -21.85 15.27 -22.27
N ASN A 142 -21.92 16.34 -21.49
CA ASN A 142 -23.11 17.21 -21.44
C ASN A 142 -23.08 18.32 -22.48
#